data_AF-A0A9N8D266-F1
#
_entry.id   AF-A0A9N8D266-F1
#
_cell.length_a   1.000
_cell.length_b   1.000
_cell.length_c   1.000
_cell.angle_alpha   90.00
_cell.angle_beta   90.00
_cell.angle_gamma   90.00
#
_symmetry.space_group_name_H-M   'P 1'
#
loop_
_entity.id
_entity.type
_entity.pdbx_description
1 polymer ?
#
loop_
_entity_poly.entity_id
_entity_poly.type
_entity_poly.pdbx_seq_one_letter_code
_entity_poly.pdbx_strand_id
1 'polypeptide(L)'
;MKKTILALLFFPLLSMANTKDVVMDMMRIHAQYEVKVTDWYKKNDTWIVDFTSKQNEKIRVTITGDRVATYSSFPKPITDMFSTVCESVSAVVIPDAASWDENATENTKALKHFWKDKGWDDFSESQDVTINGWKISATKKSNELSCVIEPTTI
;
A
#
# COMPACT_ATOMS: atom_id res chain seq x y z
N MET A 1 -22.84 -47.24 -12.33
CA MET A 1 -23.58 -46.02 -11.91
C MET A 1 -22.57 -45.01 -11.35
N LYS A 2 -22.61 -43.79 -11.89
CA LYS A 2 -21.82 -42.60 -11.49
C LYS A 2 -21.97 -42.30 -10.01
N LYS A 3 -20.90 -41.84 -9.35
CA LYS A 3 -20.90 -40.61 -8.52
C LYS A 3 -19.48 -40.03 -8.47
N THR A 4 -19.18 -39.17 -9.44
CA THR A 4 -18.10 -38.18 -9.35
C THR A 4 -18.47 -37.21 -8.24
N ILE A 5 -17.71 -37.18 -7.14
CA ILE A 5 -17.80 -36.09 -6.17
C ILE A 5 -16.86 -35.00 -6.70
N LEU A 6 -17.42 -34.13 -7.53
CA LEU A 6 -16.78 -32.87 -7.87
C LEU A 6 -16.95 -31.97 -6.63
N ALA A 7 -15.97 -32.02 -5.73
CA ALA A 7 -15.83 -31.00 -4.71
C ALA A 7 -15.52 -29.69 -5.45
N LEU A 8 -16.54 -28.87 -5.68
CA LEU A 8 -16.33 -27.46 -5.95
C LEU A 8 -15.62 -26.90 -4.72
N LEU A 9 -14.29 -26.78 -4.84
CA LEU A 9 -13.52 -25.79 -4.09
C LEU A 9 -14.09 -24.43 -4.52
N PHE A 10 -15.15 -24.01 -3.84
CA PHE A 10 -15.42 -22.60 -3.65
C PHE A 10 -14.22 -22.06 -2.88
N PHE A 11 -13.17 -21.70 -3.61
CA PHE A 11 -12.30 -20.63 -3.16
C PHE A 11 -13.23 -19.48 -2.80
N PRO A 12 -13.14 -18.93 -1.59
CA PRO A 12 -13.76 -17.65 -1.35
C PRO A 12 -13.00 -16.67 -2.26
N LEU A 13 -13.58 -16.41 -3.43
CA LEU A 13 -13.45 -15.13 -4.11
C LEU A 13 -14.07 -14.10 -3.15
N LEU A 14 -13.40 -13.85 -2.03
CA LEU A 14 -13.59 -12.63 -1.26
C LEU A 14 -13.00 -11.53 -2.14
N SER A 15 -13.83 -11.16 -3.12
CA SER A 15 -13.93 -9.88 -3.77
C SER A 15 -12.76 -8.94 -3.42
N MET A 16 -11.79 -8.87 -4.33
CA MET A 16 -10.79 -7.80 -4.40
C MET A 16 -11.45 -6.40 -4.53
N ALA A 17 -12.78 -6.31 -4.67
CA ALA A 17 -13.55 -5.12 -5.02
C ALA A 17 -13.70 -4.04 -3.92
N ASN A 18 -12.82 -3.95 -2.93
CA ASN A 18 -12.91 -2.93 -1.87
C ASN A 18 -11.64 -2.10 -1.67
N THR A 19 -10.61 -2.29 -2.51
CA THR A 19 -9.32 -1.58 -2.40
C THR A 19 -9.50 -0.06 -2.31
N LYS A 20 -10.36 0.50 -3.16
CA LYS A 20 -10.69 1.93 -3.15
C LYS A 20 -11.23 2.40 -1.81
N ASP A 21 -12.25 1.72 -1.27
CA ASP A 21 -12.90 2.16 -0.05
C ASP A 21 -11.96 2.04 1.17
N VAL A 22 -11.22 0.93 1.28
CA VAL A 22 -10.26 0.71 2.36
C VAL A 22 -9.15 1.78 2.37
N VAL A 23 -8.55 2.05 1.20
CA VAL A 23 -7.49 3.05 1.09
C VAL A 23 -8.06 4.46 1.30
N MET A 24 -9.24 4.77 0.77
CA MET A 24 -9.87 6.08 0.99
C MET A 24 -10.23 6.31 2.46
N ASP A 25 -10.67 5.29 3.19
CA ASP A 25 -10.95 5.39 4.63
C ASP A 25 -9.67 5.59 5.44
N MET A 26 -8.60 4.84 5.13
CA MET A 26 -7.28 5.09 5.71
C MET A 26 -6.83 6.53 5.46
N MET A 27 -6.95 7.04 4.23
CA MET A 27 -6.56 8.41 3.89
C MET A 27 -7.40 9.44 4.64
N ARG A 28 -8.71 9.19 4.85
CA ARG A 28 -9.58 10.10 5.61
C ARG A 28 -9.16 10.18 7.07
N ILE A 29 -8.84 9.03 7.67
CA ILE A 29 -8.31 8.98 9.05
C ILE A 29 -7.00 9.76 9.12
N HIS A 30 -6.05 9.48 8.22
CA HIS A 30 -4.77 10.16 8.20
C HIS A 30 -4.93 11.69 8.02
N ALA A 31 -5.84 12.12 7.14
CA ALA A 31 -6.16 13.53 6.93
C ALA A 31 -6.72 14.23 8.18
N GLN A 32 -7.50 13.54 9.02
CA GLN A 32 -8.04 14.12 10.24
C GLN A 32 -6.97 14.43 11.29
N TYR A 33 -5.92 13.61 11.38
CA TYR A 33 -4.94 13.71 12.47
C TYR A 33 -3.64 14.38 12.03
N GLU A 34 -3.25 14.26 10.77
CA GLU A 34 -1.86 14.51 10.36
C GLU A 34 -1.69 15.58 9.27
N VAL A 35 -2.77 16.22 8.82
CA VAL A 35 -2.73 17.03 7.59
C VAL A 35 -3.07 18.52 7.81
N LYS A 36 -2.39 19.39 7.06
CA LYS A 36 -2.65 20.84 6.98
C LYS A 36 -3.67 21.19 5.90
N VAL A 37 -3.56 20.54 4.74
CA VAL A 37 -4.40 20.74 3.55
C VAL A 37 -4.58 19.40 2.85
N THR A 38 -5.82 19.07 2.47
CA THR A 38 -6.17 17.87 1.71
C THR A 38 -7.11 18.24 0.58
N ASP A 39 -6.82 17.73 -0.61
CA ASP A 39 -7.69 17.81 -1.77
C ASP A 39 -8.08 16.40 -2.23
N TRP A 40 -9.36 16.23 -2.56
CA TRP A 40 -9.93 14.98 -3.02
C TRP A 40 -10.59 15.22 -4.36
N TYR A 41 -10.19 14.48 -5.38
CA TYR A 41 -10.80 14.62 -6.70
C TYR A 41 -10.77 13.32 -7.48
N LYS A 42 -11.63 13.25 -8.48
CA LYS A 42 -11.77 12.09 -9.37
C LYS A 42 -11.52 12.53 -10.80
N LYS A 43 -10.72 11.77 -11.53
CA LYS A 43 -10.48 11.96 -12.97
C LYS A 43 -10.75 10.63 -13.67
N ASN A 44 -11.80 10.59 -14.49
CA ASN A 44 -12.30 9.34 -15.09
C ASN A 44 -12.64 8.29 -14.01
N ASP A 45 -12.05 7.12 -14.07
CA ASP A 45 -12.17 6.01 -13.11
C ASP A 45 -11.15 6.10 -11.96
N THR A 46 -10.26 7.08 -11.98
CA THR A 46 -9.20 7.27 -10.99
C THR A 46 -9.62 8.22 -9.87
N TRP A 47 -9.44 7.78 -8.62
CA TRP A 47 -9.56 8.62 -7.42
C TRP A 47 -8.19 9.12 -6.99
N ILE A 48 -8.10 10.40 -6.64
CA ILE A 48 -6.84 11.05 -6.28
C ILE A 48 -7.02 11.81 -4.97
N VAL A 49 -6.04 11.63 -4.09
CA VAL A 49 -5.93 12.34 -2.81
C VAL A 49 -4.57 13.01 -2.78
N ASP A 50 -4.56 14.32 -2.66
CA ASP A 50 -3.35 15.11 -2.46
C ASP A 50 -3.39 15.72 -1.07
N PHE A 51 -2.30 15.64 -0.32
CA PHE A 51 -2.21 16.32 0.96
C PHE A 51 -0.81 16.72 1.38
N THR A 52 -0.74 17.68 2.30
CA THR A 52 0.49 18.08 2.97
C THR A 52 0.40 17.78 4.46
N SER A 53 1.24 16.88 4.95
CA SER A 53 1.28 16.52 6.37
C SER A 53 1.75 17.70 7.24
N LYS A 54 1.56 17.60 8.55
CA LYS A 54 2.05 18.59 9.53
C LYS A 54 3.57 18.80 9.43
N GLN A 55 4.28 17.76 9.04
CA GLN A 55 5.73 17.72 8.87
C GLN A 55 6.19 18.23 7.49
N ASN A 56 5.27 18.77 6.68
CA ASN A 56 5.47 19.25 5.30
C ASN A 56 5.83 18.15 4.29
N GLU A 57 5.51 16.89 4.58
CA GLU A 57 5.52 15.85 3.56
C GLU A 57 4.36 16.10 2.58
N LYS A 58 4.65 16.07 1.28
CA LYS A 58 3.63 16.16 0.24
C LYS A 58 3.33 14.76 -0.25
N ILE A 59 2.08 14.34 -0.11
CA ILE A 59 1.63 13.00 -0.46
C ILE A 59 0.59 13.11 -1.58
N ARG A 60 0.69 12.20 -2.54
CA ARG A 60 -0.31 11.93 -3.56
C ARG A 60 -0.63 10.44 -3.55
N VAL A 61 -1.90 10.10 -3.40
CA VAL A 61 -2.40 8.72 -3.54
C VAL A 61 -3.38 8.67 -4.70
N THR A 62 -3.16 7.74 -5.62
CA THR A 62 -3.93 7.54 -6.85
C THR A 62 -4.45 6.12 -6.90
N ILE A 63 -5.76 5.95 -7.00
CA ILE A 63 -6.43 4.64 -6.99
C ILE A 63 -7.17 4.46 -8.32
N THR A 64 -6.83 3.43 -9.10
CA THR A 64 -7.49 3.08 -10.37
C THR A 64 -7.82 1.59 -10.37
N GLY A 65 -9.10 1.26 -10.23
CA GLY A 65 -9.50 -0.12 -9.91
C GLY A 65 -8.84 -0.58 -8.61
N ASP A 66 -8.15 -1.71 -8.65
CA ASP A 66 -7.37 -2.27 -7.53
C ASP A 66 -5.92 -1.78 -7.47
N ARG A 67 -5.47 -1.01 -8.47
CA ARG A 67 -4.13 -0.46 -8.47
C ARG A 67 -4.07 0.81 -7.64
N VAL A 68 -3.14 0.84 -6.69
CA VAL A 68 -2.86 2.00 -5.84
C VAL A 68 -1.44 2.47 -6.08
N ALA A 69 -1.28 3.72 -6.49
CA ALA A 69 0.02 4.37 -6.64
C ALA A 69 0.12 5.50 -5.62
N THR A 70 1.21 5.53 -4.87
CA THR A 70 1.50 6.62 -3.94
C THR A 70 2.81 7.29 -4.31
N TYR A 71 2.88 8.58 -4.00
CA TYR A 71 4.10 9.37 -4.09
C TYR A 71 4.16 10.27 -2.87
N SER A 72 5.33 10.31 -2.24
CA SER A 72 5.67 11.16 -1.11
C SER A 72 6.92 11.95 -1.41
N SER A 73 6.91 13.24 -1.07
CA SER A 73 8.07 14.12 -1.10
C SER A 73 8.29 14.73 0.28
N PHE A 74 9.49 14.56 0.81
CA PHE A 74 9.87 14.95 2.16
C PHE A 74 10.76 16.20 2.14
N PRO A 75 10.67 17.09 3.15
CA PRO A 75 11.55 18.25 3.26
C PRO A 75 12.98 17.88 3.68
N LYS A 76 13.20 16.65 4.16
CA LYS A 76 14.49 16.11 4.60
C LYS A 76 14.65 14.71 4.01
N PRO A 77 15.89 14.17 3.99
CA PRO A 77 16.11 12.80 3.58
C PRO A 77 15.27 11.81 4.39
N ILE A 78 14.79 10.77 3.72
CA ILE A 78 14.03 9.68 4.34
C ILE A 78 14.98 8.85 5.19
N THR A 79 14.62 8.68 6.46
CA THR A 79 15.43 7.91 7.43
C THR A 79 14.70 6.70 8.00
N ASP A 80 13.40 6.57 7.73
CA ASP A 80 12.54 5.49 8.21
C ASP A 80 11.53 5.15 7.12
N MET A 81 11.55 3.91 6.65
CA MET A 81 10.67 3.38 5.62
C MET A 81 9.37 2.82 6.20
N PHE A 82 9.33 2.44 7.48
CA PHE A 82 8.17 1.86 8.14
C PHE A 82 7.05 2.86 8.40
N SER A 83 7.39 4.14 8.57
CA SER A 83 6.41 5.19 8.87
C SER A 83 5.90 5.91 7.62
N THR A 84 6.09 5.33 6.44
CA THR A 84 5.75 5.97 5.16
C THR A 84 4.34 5.60 4.70
N VAL A 85 3.71 6.49 3.92
CA VAL A 85 2.38 6.20 3.32
C VAL A 85 2.41 4.95 2.45
N CYS A 86 3.54 4.66 1.80
CA CYS A 86 3.72 3.43 1.06
C CYS A 86 3.57 2.17 1.92
N GLU A 87 4.23 2.14 3.08
CA GLU A 87 4.09 1.04 4.04
C GLU A 87 2.64 0.91 4.48
N SER A 88 2.02 2.01 4.89
CA SER A 88 0.69 1.93 5.50
C SER A 88 -0.39 1.60 4.48
N VAL A 89 -0.28 2.08 3.23
CA VAL A 89 -1.17 1.65 2.13
C VAL A 89 -0.96 0.16 1.83
N SER A 90 0.28 -0.32 1.79
CA SER A 90 0.53 -1.74 1.55
C SER A 90 -0.03 -2.66 2.64
N ALA A 91 -0.01 -2.22 3.91
CA ALA A 91 -0.58 -2.95 5.04
C ALA A 91 -2.10 -3.07 4.99
N VAL A 92 -2.81 -2.06 4.45
CA VAL A 92 -4.28 -2.12 4.33
C VAL A 92 -4.76 -2.78 3.05
N VAL A 93 -3.95 -2.77 1.98
CA VAL A 93 -4.29 -3.41 0.70
C VAL A 93 -4.03 -4.92 0.74
N ILE A 94 -2.91 -5.35 1.35
CA ILE A 94 -2.53 -6.76 1.39
C ILE A 94 -3.31 -7.46 2.51
N PRO A 95 -4.14 -8.46 2.20
CA PRO A 95 -4.91 -9.16 3.23
C PRO A 95 -4.00 -9.80 4.28
N ASP A 96 -4.43 -9.71 5.54
CA ASP A 96 -3.76 -10.26 6.72
C ASP A 96 -2.37 -9.68 7.03
N ALA A 97 -1.97 -8.57 6.39
CA ALA A 97 -0.73 -7.86 6.67
C ALA A 97 -0.93 -6.72 7.70
N ALA A 98 -1.35 -7.04 8.93
CA ALA A 98 -1.50 -6.03 9.99
C ALA A 98 -0.19 -5.85 10.80
N SER A 99 0.16 -4.60 11.13
CA SER A 99 1.51 -4.20 11.56
C SER A 99 1.89 -4.50 13.02
N TRP A 100 0.99 -4.98 13.88
CA TRP A 100 1.23 -4.97 15.35
C TRP A 100 1.10 -6.29 16.13
N ASP A 101 0.87 -7.44 15.50
CA ASP A 101 0.70 -8.71 16.24
C ASP A 101 2.03 -9.48 16.45
N GLU A 102 2.23 -10.02 17.66
CA GLU A 102 3.27 -10.97 18.05
C GLU A 102 3.09 -12.35 17.39
N ASN A 103 1.87 -12.66 16.91
CA ASN A 103 1.55 -13.78 16.01
C ASN A 103 1.53 -13.36 14.54
N ALA A 104 2.40 -12.43 14.14
CA ALA A 104 2.49 -11.89 12.79
C ALA A 104 2.35 -12.99 11.73
N THR A 105 1.39 -12.82 10.82
CA THR A 105 1.23 -13.70 9.66
C THR A 105 2.48 -13.66 8.79
N GLU A 106 2.66 -14.65 7.92
CA GLU A 106 3.77 -14.63 6.96
C GLU A 106 3.70 -13.40 6.04
N ASN A 107 2.49 -12.90 5.73
CA ASN A 107 2.30 -11.66 4.97
C ASN A 107 2.79 -10.43 5.76
N THR A 108 2.45 -10.31 7.05
CA THR A 108 2.97 -9.24 7.92
C THR A 108 4.49 -9.27 8.00
N LYS A 109 5.08 -10.46 8.15
CA LYS A 109 6.55 -10.61 8.22
C LYS A 109 7.21 -10.21 6.92
N ALA A 110 6.67 -10.65 5.78
CA ALA A 110 7.18 -10.29 4.45
C ALA A 110 7.09 -8.78 4.22
N LEU A 111 5.98 -8.15 4.60
CA LEU A 111 5.78 -6.71 4.48
C LEU A 111 6.78 -5.93 5.34
N LYS A 112 6.93 -6.33 6.60
CA LYS A 112 7.90 -5.72 7.52
C LYS A 112 9.35 -5.89 7.04
N HIS A 113 9.65 -7.02 6.41
CA HIS A 113 10.98 -7.25 5.84
C HIS A 113 11.24 -6.32 4.66
N PHE A 114 10.26 -6.14 3.77
CA PHE A 114 10.37 -5.28 2.60
C PHE A 114 10.58 -3.80 2.98
N TRP A 115 9.84 -3.29 3.96
CA TRP A 115 9.98 -1.90 4.43
C TRP A 115 11.07 -1.70 5.49
N LYS A 116 11.93 -2.69 5.72
CA LYS A 116 13.03 -2.56 6.69
C LYS A 116 14.09 -1.60 6.19
N ASP A 117 14.45 -0.60 6.99
CA ASP A 117 15.44 0.43 6.60
C ASP A 117 16.76 -0.11 6.05
N LYS A 118 17.29 -1.18 6.65
CA LYS A 118 18.53 -1.85 6.20
C LYS A 118 18.43 -2.49 4.81
N GLY A 119 17.22 -2.63 4.30
CA GLY A 119 16.99 -3.04 2.92
C GLY A 119 17.22 -1.89 1.95
N TRP A 120 17.19 -0.63 2.39
CA TRP A 120 17.14 0.58 1.57
C TRP A 120 18.36 1.47 1.80
N ASP A 121 19.56 0.91 1.65
CA ASP A 121 20.82 1.57 2.04
C ASP A 121 21.27 2.64 1.03
N ASP A 122 20.80 2.58 -0.22
CA ASP A 122 21.21 3.51 -1.28
C ASP A 122 20.38 4.81 -1.32
N PHE A 123 21.02 5.88 -1.81
CA PHE A 123 20.38 7.19 -2.05
C PHE A 123 19.29 7.14 -3.12
N SER A 124 19.35 6.16 -4.01
CA SER A 124 18.35 5.90 -5.04
C SER A 124 18.28 4.41 -5.31
N GLU A 125 17.18 3.77 -4.95
CA GLU A 125 17.01 2.33 -5.06
C GLU A 125 15.59 1.99 -5.49
N SER A 126 15.42 0.90 -6.23
CA SER A 126 14.11 0.35 -6.57
C SER A 126 14.05 -1.11 -6.17
N GLN A 127 12.95 -1.49 -5.53
CA GLN A 127 12.70 -2.85 -5.09
C GLN A 127 11.27 -3.26 -5.37
N ASP A 128 11.07 -4.55 -5.55
CA ASP A 128 9.74 -5.13 -5.67
C ASP A 128 9.61 -6.41 -4.85
N VAL A 129 8.38 -6.67 -4.41
CA VAL A 129 8.02 -7.90 -3.69
C VAL A 129 6.61 -8.31 -4.10
N THR A 130 6.36 -9.61 -4.13
CA THR A 130 5.02 -10.17 -4.27
C THR A 130 4.59 -10.81 -2.96
N ILE A 131 3.46 -10.38 -2.40
CA ILE A 131 2.90 -10.87 -1.14
C ILE A 131 1.41 -11.14 -1.37
N ASN A 132 0.97 -12.38 -1.13
CA ASN A 132 -0.44 -12.78 -1.21
C ASN A 132 -1.17 -12.34 -2.50
N GLY A 133 -0.51 -12.49 -3.67
CA GLY A 133 -1.10 -12.10 -4.96
C GLY A 133 -1.07 -10.59 -5.26
N TRP A 134 -0.35 -9.81 -4.46
CA TRP A 134 -0.14 -8.38 -4.68
C TRP A 134 1.34 -8.10 -4.93
N LYS A 135 1.64 -7.34 -5.97
CA LYS A 135 2.98 -6.81 -6.23
C LYS A 135 3.08 -5.42 -5.62
N ILE A 136 4.10 -5.20 -4.80
CA ILE A 136 4.56 -3.88 -4.40
C ILE A 136 5.81 -3.57 -5.23
N SER A 137 5.84 -2.42 -5.89
CA SER A 137 7.03 -1.89 -6.56
C SER A 137 7.31 -0.51 -6.00
N ALA A 138 8.45 -0.32 -5.35
CA ALA A 138 8.80 0.93 -4.68
C ALA A 138 10.13 1.47 -5.20
N THR A 139 10.19 2.79 -5.35
CA THR A 139 11.39 3.53 -5.72
C THR A 139 11.62 4.62 -4.68
N LYS A 140 12.75 4.53 -3.99
CA LYS A 140 13.24 5.51 -3.03
C LYS A 140 14.28 6.39 -3.71
N LYS A 141 14.22 7.69 -3.46
CA LYS A 141 15.33 8.63 -3.59
C LYS A 141 15.60 9.25 -2.22
N SER A 142 16.62 10.13 -2.13
CA SER A 142 16.99 10.78 -0.87
C SER A 142 15.79 11.36 -0.12
N ASN A 143 14.91 12.11 -0.79
CA ASN A 143 13.76 12.80 -0.20
C ASN A 143 12.43 12.49 -0.91
N GLU A 144 12.39 11.43 -1.72
CA GLU A 144 11.17 11.02 -2.43
C GLU A 144 10.97 9.53 -2.25
N LEU A 145 9.71 9.13 -2.09
CA LEU A 145 9.32 7.73 -2.14
C LEU A 145 8.13 7.60 -3.06
N SER A 146 8.16 6.62 -3.94
CA SER A 146 6.99 6.23 -4.72
C SER A 146 6.80 4.74 -4.60
N CYS A 147 5.55 4.30 -4.58
CA CYS A 147 5.25 2.89 -4.74
C CYS A 147 3.96 2.66 -5.51
N VAL A 148 3.89 1.51 -6.16
CA VAL A 148 2.73 0.98 -6.84
C VAL A 148 2.42 -0.37 -6.21
N ILE A 149 1.17 -0.54 -5.80
CA ILE A 149 0.61 -1.77 -5.25
C ILE A 149 -0.50 -2.20 -6.20
N GLU A 150 -0.37 -3.38 -6.78
CA GLU A 150 -1.32 -3.89 -7.77
C GLU A 150 -1.42 -5.42 -7.69
N PRO A 151 -2.57 -6.01 -8.04
CA PRO A 151 -2.69 -7.46 -8.10
C PRO A 151 -1.68 -8.03 -9.10
N THR A 152 -0.99 -9.11 -8.73
CA THR A 152 -0.32 -9.95 -9.73
C THR A 152 -1.42 -10.64 -10.50
N THR A 153 -1.64 -10.26 -11.75
CA THR A 153 -2.65 -10.83 -12.65
C THR A 153 -2.86 -12.33 -12.43
N ILE A 154 -4.12 -12.74 -12.20
CA ILE A 154 -4.57 -14.14 -12.28
C ILE A 154 -4.77 -14.49 -13.75
#